data_AF-A0AAN7PYJ3-F1
#
_entry.id   AF-A0AAN7PYJ3-F1
#
_cell.length_a   1.000
_cell.length_b   1.000
_cell.length_c   1.000
_cell.angle_alpha   90.00
_cell.angle_beta   90.00
_cell.angle_gamma   90.00
#
_symmetry.space_group_name_H-M   'P 1'
#
loop_
_entity.id
_entity.type
_entity.pdbx_description
1 polymer ?
#
loop_
_entity_poly.entity_id
_entity_poly.type
_entity_poly.pdbx_seq_one_letter_code
_entity_poly.pdbx_strand_id
1 'polypeptide(L)'
;MSTSVRNDFVKWYQEQESNNYVFNFQNEILKYCIDDVNILRKACLEFWSRFTTSNGVDPFRESCTIAGACNAVFRRNYLIPNSIGLIPPNGYRMADKQSTIAIKWLLWLENTLDIKIEHAGNAREVKLKEGILVDGVCHATNTVYQFHGCYFHGCEICFPDQTAELSGDKQDTMFARREKTEATATRIRSFGYNLVEMKECKFRQFLKINIQALEFTASHAVIRNTPLNPRDSFFGGRTNAVKLYYKAEENESIRYLDVCSLYPFVNKYGKYPVGHPKIHVGNDVCQQLSLDAVEGIIKCTVLPPTSLYHPVLPCRMHGKLMFILCRVCGETMFNGICNHTDDERKFTGTYVADELREALSQGYKVLEILEVWEYEIAQYNKSSKSGGLFTKYVDNFLKLKQESSGWPSWCTDDQGKDRYVTEYLEREDCIR
;
A
#
# COMPACT_ATOMS: atom_id res chain seq x y z
N MET A 1 -42.01 5.00 5.71
CA MET A 1 -42.36 6.38 5.27
C MET A 1 -42.73 7.18 6.49
N SER A 2 -42.19 8.38 6.68
CA SER A 2 -42.53 9.22 7.84
C SER A 2 -43.97 9.72 7.74
N THR A 3 -44.57 10.09 8.87
CA THR A 3 -45.94 10.60 8.92
C THR A 3 -46.12 11.86 8.06
N SER A 4 -45.11 12.74 8.01
CA SER A 4 -45.12 13.94 7.15
C SER A 4 -45.21 13.57 5.68
N VAL A 5 -44.33 12.70 5.19
CA VAL A 5 -44.30 12.31 3.77
C VAL A 5 -45.58 11.59 3.37
N ARG A 6 -46.17 10.81 4.28
CA ARG A 6 -47.49 10.21 4.06
C ARG A 6 -48.57 11.28 3.87
N ASN A 7 -48.59 12.29 4.72
CA ASN A 7 -49.58 13.36 4.64
C ASN A 7 -49.42 14.17 3.35
N ASP A 8 -48.19 14.48 2.95
CA ASP A 8 -47.91 15.18 1.70
C ASP A 8 -48.39 14.36 0.49
N PHE A 9 -48.13 13.04 0.49
CA PHE A 9 -48.63 12.15 -0.55
C PHE A 9 -50.16 12.10 -0.60
N VAL A 10 -50.82 11.95 0.55
CA VAL A 10 -52.30 11.90 0.61
C VAL A 10 -52.90 13.22 0.11
N LYS A 11 -52.31 14.36 0.49
CA LYS A 11 -52.73 15.68 0.00
C LYS A 11 -52.59 15.77 -1.51
N TRP A 12 -51.43 15.44 -2.06
CA TRP A 12 -51.20 15.42 -3.51
C TRP A 12 -52.18 14.48 -4.23
N TYR A 13 -52.43 13.29 -3.68
CA TYR A 13 -53.35 12.31 -4.26
C TYR A 13 -54.79 12.84 -4.32
N GLN A 14 -55.29 13.42 -3.23
CA GLN A 14 -56.62 14.03 -3.17
C GLN A 14 -56.75 15.21 -4.16
N GLU A 15 -55.69 16.02 -4.30
CA GLU A 15 -55.66 17.08 -5.32
C GLU A 15 -55.76 16.51 -6.74
N GLN A 16 -55.03 15.44 -7.07
CA GLN A 16 -55.14 14.81 -8.39
C GLN A 16 -56.52 14.21 -8.65
N GLU A 17 -57.12 13.56 -7.64
CA GLU A 17 -58.47 13.01 -7.71
C GLU A 17 -59.50 14.13 -7.98
N SER A 18 -59.42 15.23 -7.24
CA SER A 18 -60.31 16.39 -7.43
C SER A 18 -60.19 17.05 -8.81
N ASN A 19 -59.01 16.97 -9.44
CA ASN A 19 -58.75 17.48 -10.78
C ASN A 19 -59.17 16.51 -11.89
N ASN A 20 -59.77 15.36 -11.56
CA ASN A 20 -60.08 14.27 -12.49
C ASN A 20 -58.86 13.86 -13.33
N TYR A 21 -57.67 13.90 -12.73
CA TYR A 21 -56.44 13.57 -13.44
C TYR A 21 -56.44 12.08 -13.79
N VAL A 22 -56.32 11.77 -15.10
CA VAL A 22 -56.23 10.39 -15.60
C VAL A 22 -54.76 10.04 -15.82
N PHE A 23 -54.25 9.10 -15.03
CA PHE A 23 -52.88 8.62 -15.17
C PHE A 23 -52.72 7.82 -16.47
N ASN A 24 -52.05 8.42 -17.46
CA ASN A 24 -51.63 7.74 -18.67
C ASN A 24 -50.15 7.40 -18.57
N PHE A 25 -49.86 6.11 -18.34
CA PHE A 25 -48.49 5.65 -18.12
C PHE A 25 -47.53 6.02 -19.26
N GLN A 26 -47.97 5.98 -20.53
CA GLN A 26 -47.11 6.31 -21.67
C GLN A 26 -46.70 7.79 -21.67
N ASN A 27 -47.62 8.68 -21.28
CA ASN A 27 -47.33 10.11 -21.20
C ASN A 27 -46.45 10.42 -19.98
N GLU A 28 -46.75 9.80 -18.83
CA GLU A 28 -46.01 10.03 -17.58
C GLU A 28 -44.58 9.49 -17.64
N ILE A 29 -44.35 8.31 -18.24
CA ILE A 29 -43.00 7.79 -18.40
C ILE A 29 -42.17 8.64 -19.36
N LEU A 30 -42.78 9.16 -20.45
CA LEU A 30 -42.10 10.07 -21.37
C LEU A 30 -41.72 11.37 -20.67
N LYS A 31 -42.65 11.97 -19.92
CA LYS A 31 -42.42 13.19 -19.14
C LYS A 31 -41.32 12.98 -18.10
N TYR A 32 -41.38 11.89 -17.34
CA TYR A 32 -40.35 11.51 -16.38
C TYR A 32 -38.97 11.43 -17.05
N CYS A 33 -38.84 10.73 -18.17
CA CYS A 33 -37.56 10.59 -18.87
C CYS A 33 -37.01 11.96 -19.35
N ILE A 34 -37.89 12.85 -19.84
CA ILE A 34 -37.50 14.20 -20.25
C ILE A 34 -37.03 15.02 -19.04
N ASP A 35 -37.77 14.97 -17.95
CA ASP A 35 -37.46 15.71 -16.72
C ASP A 35 -36.17 15.19 -16.08
N ASP A 36 -35.95 13.87 -16.05
CA ASP A 36 -34.73 13.22 -15.53
C ASP A 36 -33.48 13.70 -16.29
N VAL A 37 -33.53 13.68 -17.63
CA VAL A 37 -32.44 14.19 -18.47
C VAL A 37 -32.24 15.69 -18.27
N ASN A 38 -33.32 16.46 -18.13
CA ASN A 38 -33.24 17.91 -17.89
C ASN A 38 -32.62 18.25 -16.54
N ILE A 39 -32.99 17.52 -15.48
CA ILE A 39 -32.42 17.66 -14.13
C ILE A 39 -30.94 17.30 -14.19
N LEU A 40 -30.57 16.17 -14.80
CA LEU A 40 -29.18 15.75 -14.94
C LEU A 40 -28.36 16.79 -15.71
N ARG A 41 -28.87 17.30 -16.83
CA ARG A 41 -28.21 18.36 -17.60
C ARG A 41 -27.96 19.61 -16.77
N LYS A 42 -28.98 20.11 -16.06
CA LYS A 42 -28.86 21.30 -15.20
C LYS A 42 -27.86 21.07 -14.07
N ALA A 43 -27.91 19.91 -13.42
CA ALA A 43 -26.98 19.52 -12.37
C ALA A 43 -25.53 19.45 -12.91
N CYS A 44 -25.32 18.87 -14.09
CA CYS A 44 -24.00 18.82 -14.73
C CYS A 44 -23.44 20.22 -15.07
N LEU A 45 -24.29 21.14 -15.57
CA LEU A 45 -23.86 22.51 -15.86
C LEU A 45 -23.45 23.26 -14.58
N GLU A 46 -24.24 23.12 -13.51
CA GLU A 46 -23.93 23.72 -12.22
C GLU A 46 -22.66 23.10 -11.61
N PHE A 47 -22.53 21.78 -11.67
CA PHE A 47 -21.34 21.06 -11.23
C PHE A 47 -20.10 21.52 -11.99
N TRP A 48 -20.15 21.57 -13.33
CA TRP A 48 -19.04 22.05 -14.15
C TRP A 48 -18.66 23.48 -13.79
N SER A 49 -19.64 24.38 -13.67
CA SER A 49 -19.41 25.79 -13.34
C SER A 49 -18.73 25.93 -11.97
N ARG A 50 -19.29 25.33 -10.92
CA ARG A 50 -18.72 25.41 -9.56
C ARG A 50 -17.37 24.73 -9.45
N PHE A 51 -17.23 23.53 -10.02
CA PHE A 51 -16.00 22.74 -9.91
C PHE A 51 -14.85 23.42 -10.64
N THR A 52 -15.10 23.93 -11.86
CA THR A 52 -14.08 24.64 -12.65
C THR A 52 -13.71 25.96 -12.00
N THR A 53 -14.69 26.73 -11.54
CA THR A 53 -14.44 28.03 -10.89
C THR A 53 -13.65 27.87 -9.59
N SER A 54 -13.99 26.88 -8.77
CA SER A 54 -13.37 26.71 -7.44
C SER A 54 -12.00 26.04 -7.52
N ASN A 55 -11.78 25.16 -8.50
CA ASN A 55 -10.60 24.30 -8.52
C ASN A 55 -9.69 24.49 -9.75
N GLY A 56 -10.10 25.24 -10.77
CA GLY A 56 -9.32 25.46 -11.98
C GLY A 56 -9.10 24.19 -12.81
N VAL A 57 -9.99 23.21 -12.72
CA VAL A 57 -9.98 21.95 -13.48
C VAL A 57 -11.33 21.78 -14.14
N ASP A 58 -11.35 21.52 -15.45
CA ASP A 58 -12.59 21.17 -16.15
C ASP A 58 -12.88 19.67 -15.96
N PRO A 59 -13.94 19.30 -15.20
CA PRO A 59 -14.20 17.92 -14.83
C PRO A 59 -14.68 17.04 -15.99
N PHE A 60 -15.09 17.63 -17.13
CA PHE A 60 -15.59 16.92 -18.29
C PHE A 60 -14.58 16.86 -19.43
N ARG A 61 -13.73 17.89 -19.58
CA ARG A 61 -12.68 17.91 -20.61
C ARG A 61 -11.41 17.19 -20.18
N GLU A 62 -11.02 17.34 -18.92
CA GLU A 62 -9.73 16.84 -18.44
C GLU A 62 -9.82 15.43 -17.83
N SER A 63 -11.03 14.91 -17.63
CA SER A 63 -11.25 13.65 -16.94
C SER A 63 -12.53 12.97 -17.39
N CYS A 64 -12.49 11.64 -17.49
CA CYS A 64 -13.68 10.83 -17.79
C CYS A 64 -14.49 10.48 -16.53
N THR A 65 -13.92 10.69 -15.33
CA THR A 65 -14.53 10.33 -14.05
C THR A 65 -14.33 11.43 -13.03
N ILE A 66 -15.27 11.53 -12.07
CA ILE A 66 -15.14 12.47 -10.95
C ILE A 66 -13.89 12.20 -10.12
N ALA A 67 -13.50 10.94 -9.93
CA ALA A 67 -12.26 10.57 -9.26
C ALA A 67 -11.02 11.10 -10.01
N GLY A 68 -11.03 11.04 -11.35
CA GLY A 68 -10.00 11.63 -12.20
C GLY A 68 -9.90 13.14 -12.04
N ALA A 69 -11.05 13.84 -12.06
CA ALA A 69 -11.10 15.29 -11.88
C ALA A 69 -10.58 15.70 -10.49
N CYS A 70 -11.04 15.04 -9.43
CA CYS A 70 -10.57 15.23 -8.06
C CYS A 70 -9.06 14.96 -7.91
N ASN A 71 -8.53 13.92 -8.55
CA ASN A 71 -7.09 13.65 -8.58
C ASN A 71 -6.31 14.74 -9.34
N ALA A 72 -6.86 15.27 -10.44
CA ALA A 72 -6.26 16.41 -11.14
C ALA A 72 -6.21 17.66 -10.25
N VAL A 73 -7.28 17.96 -9.52
CA VAL A 73 -7.32 19.05 -8.52
C VAL A 73 -6.25 18.85 -7.45
N PHE A 74 -6.16 17.66 -6.86
CA PHE A 74 -5.14 17.36 -5.87
C PHE A 74 -3.72 17.59 -6.42
N ARG A 75 -3.39 16.97 -7.56
CA ARG A 75 -2.05 17.07 -8.17
C ARG A 75 -1.68 18.49 -8.59
N ARG A 76 -2.63 19.28 -9.08
CA ARG A 76 -2.39 20.66 -9.56
C ARG A 76 -2.25 21.66 -8.41
N ASN A 77 -3.10 21.55 -7.39
CA ASN A 77 -3.28 22.61 -6.41
C ASN A 77 -2.72 22.28 -5.02
N TYR A 78 -2.53 20.98 -4.69
CA TYR A 78 -2.27 20.56 -3.30
C TYR A 78 -1.12 19.57 -3.13
N LEU A 79 -0.66 18.90 -4.18
CA LEU A 79 0.45 17.95 -4.08
C LEU A 79 1.74 18.65 -3.66
N ILE A 80 2.30 18.20 -2.55
CA ILE A 80 3.57 18.70 -2.03
C ILE A 80 4.72 18.07 -2.84
N PRO A 81 5.69 18.86 -3.34
CA PRO A 81 6.84 18.31 -4.04
C PRO A 81 7.61 17.27 -3.20
N ASN A 82 8.03 16.18 -3.84
CA ASN A 82 8.82 15.09 -3.25
C ASN A 82 8.15 14.36 -2.06
N SER A 83 6.83 14.49 -1.87
CA SER A 83 6.13 13.82 -0.76
C SER A 83 5.71 12.37 -1.07
N ILE A 84 5.66 11.97 -2.34
CA ILE A 84 5.24 10.62 -2.77
C ILE A 84 6.47 9.84 -3.24
N GLY A 85 6.80 8.74 -2.55
CA GLY A 85 7.80 7.79 -3.03
C GLY A 85 7.28 6.97 -4.21
N LEU A 86 7.88 7.16 -5.38
CA LEU A 86 7.58 6.34 -6.54
C LEU A 86 8.28 4.99 -6.37
N ILE A 87 7.52 3.96 -5.97
CA ILE A 87 8.05 2.60 -5.86
C ILE A 87 8.58 2.20 -7.24
N PRO A 88 9.87 1.88 -7.37
CA PRO A 88 10.39 1.66 -8.70
C PRO A 88 9.94 0.29 -9.23
N PRO A 89 10.06 0.05 -10.55
CA PRO A 89 9.69 -1.21 -11.15
C PRO A 89 10.30 -2.39 -10.39
N ASN A 90 9.49 -3.43 -10.15
CA ASN A 90 9.86 -4.64 -9.39
C ASN A 90 10.16 -4.45 -7.88
N GLY A 91 9.88 -3.28 -7.29
CA GLY A 91 9.97 -3.05 -5.84
C GLY A 91 11.32 -2.55 -5.35
N TYR A 92 11.54 -2.49 -4.03
CA TYR A 92 12.79 -1.96 -3.46
C TYR A 92 13.92 -2.98 -3.35
N ARG A 93 13.60 -4.29 -3.36
CA ARG A 93 14.55 -5.40 -3.24
C ARG A 93 14.40 -6.36 -4.40
N MET A 94 15.51 -6.98 -4.80
CA MET A 94 15.54 -7.98 -5.88
C MET A 94 14.84 -7.51 -7.18
N ALA A 95 14.87 -6.20 -7.44
CA ALA A 95 14.26 -5.60 -8.62
C ALA A 95 15.09 -5.82 -9.89
N ASP A 96 16.40 -5.94 -9.71
CA ASP A 96 17.40 -6.13 -10.75
C ASP A 96 17.65 -7.63 -11.00
N LYS A 97 18.10 -7.96 -12.21
CA LYS A 97 18.45 -9.35 -12.58
C LYS A 97 19.78 -9.75 -11.93
N GLN A 98 19.74 -10.07 -10.64
CA GLN A 98 20.93 -10.53 -9.93
C GLN A 98 20.86 -12.02 -9.61
N SER A 99 22.03 -12.66 -9.64
CA SER A 99 22.12 -14.09 -9.33
C SER A 99 21.92 -14.33 -7.83
N THR A 100 21.04 -15.27 -7.47
CA THR A 100 20.84 -15.68 -6.07
C THR A 100 22.16 -16.12 -5.42
N ILE A 101 23.06 -16.70 -6.21
CA ILE A 101 24.36 -17.16 -5.71
C ILE A 101 25.32 -16.01 -5.36
N ALA A 102 25.25 -14.88 -6.07
CA ALA A 102 26.00 -13.67 -5.69
C ALA A 102 25.53 -13.15 -4.32
N ILE A 103 24.22 -13.07 -4.10
CA ILE A 103 23.67 -12.65 -2.80
C ILE A 103 24.08 -13.61 -1.69
N LYS A 104 24.06 -14.93 -1.92
CA LYS A 104 24.56 -15.92 -0.94
C LYS A 104 26.01 -15.66 -0.54
N TRP A 105 26.86 -15.30 -1.51
CA TRP A 105 28.26 -14.98 -1.24
C TRP A 105 28.40 -13.72 -0.38
N LEU A 106 27.67 -12.65 -0.72
CA LEU A 106 27.72 -11.40 0.04
C LEU A 106 27.21 -11.59 1.48
N LEU A 107 26.09 -12.31 1.68
CA LEU A 107 25.56 -12.62 3.01
C LEU A 107 26.55 -13.43 3.85
N TRP A 108 27.26 -14.38 3.23
CA TRP A 108 28.30 -15.13 3.91
C TRP A 108 29.48 -14.24 4.33
N LEU A 109 29.87 -13.27 3.50
CA LEU A 109 30.90 -12.29 3.85
C LEU A 109 30.47 -11.35 4.97
N GLU A 110 29.23 -10.84 4.95
CA GLU A 110 28.69 -10.02 6.05
C GLU A 110 28.79 -10.74 7.38
N ASN A 111 28.37 -12.01 7.43
CA ASN A 111 28.39 -12.83 8.63
C ASN A 111 29.81 -13.18 9.11
N THR A 112 30.72 -13.50 8.19
CA THR A 112 32.08 -13.95 8.55
C THR A 112 33.02 -12.81 8.89
N LEU A 113 32.82 -11.63 8.29
CA LEU A 113 33.68 -10.46 8.49
C LEU A 113 33.07 -9.45 9.47
N ASP A 114 31.83 -9.66 9.92
CA ASP A 114 31.07 -8.72 10.75
C ASP A 114 31.05 -7.30 10.15
N ILE A 115 30.73 -7.24 8.86
CA ILE A 115 30.63 -5.99 8.10
C ILE A 115 29.26 -5.87 7.47
N LYS A 116 28.83 -4.63 7.22
CA LYS A 116 27.63 -4.34 6.45
C LYS A 116 27.99 -4.11 4.98
N ILE A 117 27.36 -4.87 4.08
CA ILE A 117 27.53 -4.74 2.63
C ILE A 117 26.18 -4.33 2.03
N GLU A 118 26.13 -3.16 1.41
CA GLU A 118 24.96 -2.73 0.65
C GLU A 118 24.88 -3.50 -0.67
N HIS A 119 23.76 -4.18 -0.93
CA HIS A 119 23.56 -5.01 -2.14
C HIS A 119 22.06 -5.24 -2.46
N ALA A 120 21.72 -5.77 -3.64
CA ALA A 120 20.32 -5.93 -4.07
C ALA A 120 19.44 -6.85 -3.19
N GLY A 121 20.06 -7.72 -2.39
CA GLY A 121 19.37 -8.55 -1.40
C GLY A 121 18.79 -7.76 -0.20
N ASN A 122 19.41 -6.66 0.22
CA ASN A 122 18.98 -5.85 1.38
C ASN A 122 18.52 -4.44 0.98
N ALA A 123 18.88 -3.98 -0.23
CA ALA A 123 18.40 -2.76 -0.87
C ALA A 123 18.36 -2.97 -2.40
N ARG A 124 19.11 -2.17 -3.17
CA ARG A 124 19.26 -2.26 -4.63
C ARG A 124 20.70 -2.58 -5.03
N GLU A 125 20.93 -2.88 -6.30
CA GLU A 125 22.29 -2.86 -6.84
C GLU A 125 22.90 -1.46 -6.65
N VAL A 126 24.15 -1.43 -6.20
CA VAL A 126 24.82 -0.16 -5.90
C VAL A 126 25.46 0.36 -7.18
N LYS A 127 25.14 1.59 -7.54
CA LYS A 127 25.83 2.31 -8.61
C LYS A 127 26.84 3.26 -7.98
N LEU A 128 28.12 3.02 -8.23
CA LEU A 128 29.20 3.89 -7.80
C LEU A 128 29.04 5.28 -8.43
N LYS A 129 29.66 6.30 -7.83
CA LYS A 129 29.60 7.70 -8.31
C LYS A 129 30.07 7.83 -9.76
N GLU A 130 30.98 6.96 -10.17
CA GLU A 130 31.58 6.90 -11.50
C GLU A 130 30.71 6.16 -12.52
N GLY A 131 29.51 5.74 -12.11
CA GLY A 131 28.49 5.16 -12.95
C GLY A 131 28.57 3.64 -13.14
N ILE A 132 29.43 2.96 -12.39
CA ILE A 132 29.62 1.50 -12.46
C ILE A 132 28.64 0.81 -11.51
N LEU A 133 27.83 -0.12 -12.02
CA LEU A 133 27.03 -1.01 -11.18
C LEU A 133 27.91 -2.12 -10.61
N VAL A 134 27.72 -2.44 -9.34
CA VAL A 134 28.48 -3.46 -8.62
C VAL A 134 27.56 -4.34 -7.76
N ASP A 135 28.00 -5.57 -7.48
CA ASP A 135 27.20 -6.54 -6.71
C ASP A 135 27.03 -6.13 -5.23
N GLY A 136 28.05 -5.52 -4.61
CA GLY A 136 27.94 -4.98 -3.26
C GLY A 136 29.04 -4.00 -2.87
N VAL A 137 28.75 -3.12 -1.90
CA VAL A 137 29.68 -2.09 -1.38
C VAL A 137 29.66 -2.03 0.13
N CYS A 138 30.85 -2.04 0.75
CA CYS A 138 31.03 -1.68 2.14
C CYS A 138 31.68 -0.29 2.21
N HIS A 139 30.86 0.74 2.46
CA HIS A 139 31.33 2.14 2.51
C HIS A 139 32.36 2.37 3.62
N ALA A 140 32.23 1.68 4.76
CA ALA A 140 33.12 1.84 5.91
C ALA A 140 34.58 1.45 5.60
N THR A 141 34.77 0.49 4.70
CA THR A 141 36.10 -0.02 4.30
C THR A 141 36.50 0.41 2.89
N ASN A 142 35.68 1.23 2.23
CA ASN A 142 35.81 1.58 0.82
C ASN A 142 35.99 0.35 -0.10
N THR A 143 35.29 -0.74 0.21
CA THR A 143 35.43 -2.04 -0.47
C THR A 143 34.24 -2.33 -1.38
N VAL A 144 34.55 -2.67 -2.62
CA VAL A 144 33.62 -3.15 -3.65
C VAL A 144 33.76 -4.67 -3.75
N TYR A 145 32.62 -5.35 -3.78
CA TYR A 145 32.51 -6.78 -3.96
C TYR A 145 31.88 -7.06 -5.33
N GLN A 146 32.57 -7.84 -6.17
CA GLN A 146 32.10 -8.25 -7.49
C GLN A 146 32.01 -9.77 -7.60
N PHE A 147 30.85 -10.27 -8.02
CA PHE A 147 30.59 -11.68 -8.21
C PHE A 147 30.50 -12.02 -9.71
N HIS A 148 31.48 -12.79 -10.17
CA HIS A 148 31.64 -13.12 -11.57
C HIS A 148 30.92 -14.43 -11.92
N GLY A 149 29.66 -14.30 -12.33
CA GLY A 149 28.89 -15.37 -12.98
C GLY A 149 29.67 -15.95 -14.17
N CYS A 150 29.92 -17.27 -14.18
CA CYS A 150 30.95 -17.85 -15.05
C CYS A 150 30.69 -17.63 -16.55
N TYR A 151 29.43 -17.73 -16.98
CA TYR A 151 29.02 -17.54 -18.36
C TYR A 151 29.07 -16.05 -18.79
N PHE A 152 28.68 -15.15 -17.91
CA PHE A 152 28.58 -13.72 -18.21
C PHE A 152 29.93 -12.99 -18.13
N HIS A 153 30.89 -13.56 -17.40
CA HIS A 153 32.19 -12.94 -17.12
C HIS A 153 33.38 -13.75 -17.68
N GLY A 154 33.15 -14.69 -18.60
CA GLY A 154 34.22 -15.36 -19.34
C GLY A 154 35.13 -16.25 -18.50
N CYS A 155 34.58 -17.13 -17.66
CA CYS A 155 35.40 -17.99 -16.80
C CYS A 155 36.14 -19.07 -17.59
N GLU A 156 37.48 -18.97 -17.62
CA GLU A 156 38.39 -19.88 -18.32
C GLU A 156 38.32 -21.35 -17.84
N ILE A 157 37.98 -21.57 -16.57
CA ILE A 157 37.88 -22.93 -16.01
C ILE A 157 36.61 -23.62 -16.50
N CYS A 158 35.49 -22.89 -16.57
CA CYS A 158 34.20 -23.44 -16.94
C CYS A 158 33.98 -23.44 -18.46
N PHE A 159 34.62 -22.51 -19.16
CA PHE A 159 34.54 -22.35 -20.60
C PHE A 159 35.96 -22.29 -21.17
N PRO A 160 36.65 -23.44 -21.33
CA PRO A 160 38.03 -23.45 -21.81
C PRO A 160 38.20 -22.87 -23.22
N ASP A 161 37.21 -23.07 -24.08
CA ASP A 161 37.16 -22.39 -25.38
C ASP A 161 36.71 -20.94 -25.19
N GLN A 162 37.68 -20.03 -25.23
CA GLN A 162 37.46 -18.61 -25.06
C GLN A 162 37.06 -17.90 -26.36
N THR A 163 37.16 -18.59 -27.51
CA THR A 163 37.01 -18.01 -28.85
C THR A 163 35.67 -18.31 -29.51
N ALA A 164 34.91 -19.26 -28.95
CA ALA A 164 33.58 -19.61 -29.45
C ALA A 164 32.62 -18.40 -29.45
N GLU A 165 31.94 -18.18 -30.58
CA GLU A 165 30.90 -17.17 -30.73
C GLU A 165 29.66 -17.54 -29.88
N LEU A 166 29.15 -16.59 -29.10
CA LEU A 166 27.96 -16.77 -28.28
C LEU A 166 26.76 -16.07 -28.94
N SER A 167 25.60 -16.72 -28.89
CA SER A 167 24.31 -16.14 -29.33
C SER A 167 24.27 -15.60 -30.77
N GLY A 168 25.17 -16.05 -31.67
CA GLY A 168 25.21 -15.62 -33.07
C GLY A 168 25.81 -14.23 -33.31
N ASP A 169 26.41 -13.62 -32.28
CA ASP A 169 27.17 -12.37 -32.38
C ASP A 169 28.67 -12.68 -32.34
N LYS A 170 29.39 -12.34 -33.40
CA LYS A 170 30.84 -12.58 -33.52
C LYS A 170 31.67 -11.78 -32.53
N GLN A 171 31.11 -10.72 -31.96
CA GLN A 171 31.80 -9.89 -30.97
C GLN A 171 31.56 -10.37 -29.53
N ASP A 172 30.57 -11.24 -29.31
CA ASP A 172 30.25 -11.80 -27.99
C ASP A 172 30.94 -13.16 -27.81
N THR A 173 32.20 -13.13 -27.38
CA THR A 173 32.98 -14.33 -27.02
C THR A 173 33.25 -14.38 -25.52
N MET A 174 33.59 -15.57 -25.00
CA MET A 174 34.01 -15.69 -23.59
C MET A 174 35.25 -14.84 -23.28
N PHE A 175 36.19 -14.74 -24.23
CA PHE A 175 37.34 -13.85 -24.13
C PHE A 175 36.90 -12.37 -24.00
N ALA A 176 36.03 -11.89 -24.89
CA ALA A 176 35.56 -10.50 -24.86
C ALA A 176 34.83 -10.16 -23.55
N ARG A 177 34.02 -11.09 -23.03
CA ARG A 177 33.36 -10.95 -21.72
C ARG A 177 34.38 -10.88 -20.57
N ARG A 178 35.44 -11.69 -20.63
CA ARG A 178 36.53 -11.67 -19.64
C ARG A 178 37.29 -10.35 -19.68
N GLU A 179 37.71 -9.89 -20.86
CA GLU A 179 38.40 -8.61 -21.03
C GLU A 179 37.56 -7.44 -20.47
N LYS A 180 36.25 -7.43 -20.74
CA LYS A 180 35.34 -6.42 -20.19
C LYS A 180 35.28 -6.47 -18.65
N THR A 181 35.30 -7.67 -18.08
CA THR A 181 35.32 -7.89 -16.62
C THR A 181 36.60 -7.33 -16.02
N GLU A 182 37.76 -7.65 -16.60
CA GLU A 182 39.08 -7.19 -16.17
C GLU A 182 39.25 -5.67 -16.33
N ALA A 183 38.74 -5.10 -17.42
CA ALA A 183 38.71 -3.65 -17.65
C ALA A 183 37.85 -2.94 -16.59
N THR A 184 36.70 -3.50 -16.24
CA THR A 184 35.83 -2.97 -15.18
C THR A 184 36.51 -3.04 -13.82
N ALA A 185 37.17 -4.16 -13.50
CA ALA A 185 37.92 -4.33 -12.26
C ALA A 185 39.08 -3.34 -12.15
N THR A 186 39.82 -3.14 -13.24
CA THR A 186 40.90 -2.14 -13.33
C THR A 186 40.36 -0.73 -13.10
N ARG A 187 39.23 -0.40 -13.72
CA ARG A 187 38.59 0.90 -13.58
C ARG A 187 38.13 1.16 -12.13
N ILE A 188 37.52 0.18 -11.47
CA ILE A 188 37.13 0.28 -10.05
C ILE A 188 38.37 0.55 -9.18
N ARG A 189 39.44 -0.22 -9.35
CA ARG A 189 40.70 0.00 -8.62
C ARG A 189 41.33 1.36 -8.90
N SER A 190 41.24 1.85 -10.14
CA SER A 190 41.79 3.16 -10.54
C SER A 190 41.11 4.35 -9.84
N PHE A 191 39.86 4.16 -9.39
CA PHE A 191 39.13 5.14 -8.59
C PHE A 191 39.41 5.01 -7.08
N GLY A 192 40.34 4.13 -6.67
CA GLY A 192 40.79 4.01 -5.29
C GLY A 192 39.97 3.08 -4.41
N TYR A 193 39.07 2.28 -4.98
CA TYR A 193 38.31 1.28 -4.23
C TYR A 193 39.13 0.01 -3.99
N ASN A 194 38.97 -0.59 -2.81
CA ASN A 194 39.40 -1.97 -2.57
C ASN A 194 38.45 -2.90 -3.33
N LEU A 195 38.97 -3.81 -4.17
CA LEU A 195 38.13 -4.70 -4.97
C LEU A 195 38.33 -6.16 -4.57
N VAL A 196 37.27 -6.78 -4.07
CA VAL A 196 37.19 -8.21 -3.73
C VAL A 196 36.32 -8.91 -4.77
N GLU A 197 36.85 -9.97 -5.37
CA GLU A 197 36.21 -10.65 -6.50
C GLU A 197 35.99 -12.14 -6.18
N MET A 198 34.84 -12.67 -6.60
CA MET A 198 34.51 -14.09 -6.46
C MET A 198 33.99 -14.66 -7.77
N LYS A 199 34.61 -15.72 -8.28
CA LYS A 199 34.11 -16.46 -9.45
C LYS A 199 33.03 -17.45 -9.02
N GLU A 200 31.96 -17.56 -9.79
CA GLU A 200 30.81 -18.40 -9.45
C GLU A 200 31.19 -19.88 -9.21
N CYS A 201 32.02 -20.47 -10.07
CA CYS A 201 32.44 -21.86 -9.92
C CYS A 201 33.22 -22.11 -8.62
N LYS A 202 34.07 -21.16 -8.22
CA LYS A 202 34.82 -21.24 -6.97
C LYS A 202 33.88 -21.19 -5.77
N PHE A 203 32.90 -20.29 -5.78
CA PHE A 203 31.94 -20.22 -4.69
C PHE A 203 31.01 -21.44 -4.62
N ARG A 204 30.59 -21.98 -5.77
CA ARG A 204 29.86 -23.27 -5.81
C ARG A 204 30.66 -24.41 -5.20
N GLN A 205 31.95 -24.48 -5.50
CA GLN A 205 32.83 -25.48 -4.90
C GLN A 205 33.00 -25.25 -3.40
N PHE A 206 33.15 -24.00 -2.96
CA PHE A 206 33.20 -23.63 -1.55
C PHE A 206 31.94 -24.09 -0.80
N LEU A 207 30.73 -23.82 -1.32
CA LEU A 207 29.47 -24.25 -0.70
C LEU A 207 29.30 -25.77 -0.65
N LYS A 208 29.92 -26.53 -1.57
CA LYS A 208 29.90 -28.01 -1.50
C LYS A 208 30.75 -28.55 -0.35
N ILE A 209 31.83 -27.85 -0.01
CA ILE A 209 32.79 -28.28 1.02
C ILE A 209 32.38 -27.72 2.38
N ASN A 210 31.89 -26.49 2.43
CA ASN A 210 31.49 -25.81 3.65
C ASN A 210 29.96 -25.92 3.85
N ILE A 211 29.56 -26.98 4.55
CA ILE A 211 28.14 -27.25 4.88
C ILE A 211 27.53 -26.10 5.69
N GLN A 212 28.28 -25.52 6.63
CA GLN A 212 27.80 -24.40 7.44
C GLN A 212 27.43 -23.19 6.57
N ALA A 213 28.28 -22.83 5.61
CA ALA A 213 27.99 -21.74 4.67
C ALA A 213 26.79 -22.07 3.77
N LEU A 214 26.66 -23.33 3.33
CA LEU A 214 25.53 -23.78 2.54
C LEU A 214 24.21 -23.66 3.29
N GLU A 215 24.16 -24.17 4.53
CA GLU A 215 22.97 -24.13 5.38
C GLU A 215 22.61 -22.70 5.78
N PHE A 216 23.59 -21.90 6.21
CA PHE A 216 23.40 -20.48 6.55
C PHE A 216 22.80 -19.72 5.37
N THR A 217 23.44 -19.77 4.20
CA THR A 217 23.00 -18.99 3.03
C THR A 217 21.69 -19.50 2.42
N ALA A 218 21.35 -20.79 2.58
CA ALA A 218 20.07 -21.34 2.13
C ALA A 218 18.91 -20.97 3.04
N SER A 219 19.14 -20.87 4.36
CA SER A 219 18.12 -20.53 5.36
C SER A 219 17.98 -19.03 5.61
N HIS A 220 18.95 -18.22 5.16
CA HIS A 220 18.97 -16.78 5.38
C HIS A 220 17.68 -16.10 4.89
N ALA A 221 17.11 -15.22 5.72
CA ALA A 221 15.82 -14.56 5.47
C ALA A 221 15.78 -13.81 4.13
N VAL A 222 16.88 -13.16 3.74
CA VAL A 222 17.03 -12.48 2.44
C VAL A 222 16.77 -13.41 1.25
N ILE A 223 17.18 -14.68 1.34
CA ILE A 223 17.06 -15.68 0.27
C ILE A 223 15.72 -16.41 0.35
N ARG A 224 15.32 -16.81 1.57
CA ARG A 224 14.11 -17.61 1.81
C ARG A 224 12.83 -16.84 1.54
N ASN A 225 12.80 -15.55 1.88
CA ASN A 225 11.59 -14.76 1.88
C ASN A 225 11.47 -13.95 0.60
N THR A 226 10.30 -14.01 -0.04
CA THR A 226 9.99 -13.06 -1.12
C THR A 226 9.99 -11.63 -0.58
N PRO A 227 10.41 -10.63 -1.37
CA PRO A 227 10.32 -9.24 -0.98
C PRO A 227 8.89 -8.84 -0.56
N LEU A 228 8.80 -7.82 0.29
CA LEU A 228 7.54 -7.18 0.62
C LEU A 228 6.93 -6.55 -0.64
N ASN A 229 5.66 -6.84 -0.88
CA ASN A 229 4.86 -6.18 -1.91
C ASN A 229 3.76 -5.35 -1.22
N PRO A 230 3.76 -4.02 -1.35
CA PRO A 230 2.79 -3.15 -0.67
C PRO A 230 1.37 -3.33 -1.21
N ARG A 231 1.20 -3.96 -2.38
CA ARG A 231 -0.14 -4.34 -2.87
C ARG A 231 -0.78 -5.44 -2.03
N ASP A 232 0.02 -6.24 -1.34
CA ASP A 232 -0.48 -7.30 -0.47
C ASP A 232 -1.13 -6.74 0.79
N SER A 233 -0.74 -5.52 1.23
CA SER A 233 -1.41 -4.78 2.31
C SER A 233 -2.56 -3.89 1.84
N PHE A 234 -2.88 -3.89 0.54
CA PHE A 234 -3.93 -3.02 -0.02
C PHE A 234 -5.29 -3.74 -0.03
N PHE A 235 -6.13 -3.37 0.93
CA PHE A 235 -7.47 -3.89 1.13
C PHE A 235 -8.54 -2.80 0.97
N GLY A 236 -9.74 -3.21 0.57
CA GLY A 236 -10.90 -2.32 0.50
C GLY A 236 -11.61 -2.22 1.85
N GLY A 237 -12.81 -1.65 1.83
CA GLY A 237 -13.67 -1.61 3.01
C GLY A 237 -14.03 -3.02 3.52
N ARG A 238 -14.15 -3.15 4.84
CA ARG A 238 -14.61 -4.40 5.48
C ARG A 238 -16.13 -4.52 5.35
N THR A 239 -16.58 -5.53 4.63
CA THR A 239 -17.99 -5.94 4.59
C THR A 239 -18.11 -7.29 5.28
N ASN A 240 -18.80 -7.33 6.42
CA ASN A 240 -19.01 -8.55 7.18
C ASN A 240 -20.49 -8.70 7.57
N ALA A 241 -21.12 -9.79 7.15
CA ALA A 241 -22.50 -10.10 7.50
C ALA A 241 -22.51 -11.18 8.60
N VAL A 242 -22.85 -10.77 9.82
CA VAL A 242 -22.99 -11.69 10.96
C VAL A 242 -24.32 -12.44 10.89
N LYS A 243 -25.39 -11.75 10.48
CA LYS A 243 -26.74 -12.30 10.38
C LYS A 243 -27.42 -11.71 9.15
N LEU A 244 -27.93 -12.56 8.26
CA LEU A 244 -28.54 -12.12 7.00
C LEU A 244 -29.95 -11.53 7.18
N TYR A 245 -30.68 -11.99 8.19
CA TYR A 245 -32.02 -11.50 8.50
C TYR A 245 -32.25 -11.52 10.01
N TYR A 246 -32.82 -10.43 10.51
CA TYR A 246 -33.27 -10.34 11.88
C TYR A 246 -34.51 -9.44 11.97
N LYS A 247 -35.51 -9.90 12.72
CA LYS A 247 -36.71 -9.15 13.03
C LYS A 247 -36.64 -8.78 14.51
N ALA A 248 -36.63 -7.49 14.80
CA ALA A 248 -36.68 -7.01 16.17
C ALA A 248 -37.95 -7.47 16.88
N GLU A 249 -37.82 -7.90 18.13
CA GLU A 249 -38.94 -8.21 19.02
C GLU A 249 -39.63 -6.93 19.55
N GLU A 250 -40.78 -7.06 20.23
CA GLU A 250 -41.59 -5.91 20.69
C GLU A 250 -40.81 -4.91 21.57
N ASN A 251 -39.82 -5.39 22.32
CA ASN A 251 -38.98 -4.58 23.22
C ASN A 251 -37.56 -4.37 22.69
N GLU A 252 -37.34 -4.57 21.39
CA GLU A 252 -36.03 -4.44 20.76
C GLU A 252 -36.02 -3.34 19.69
N SER A 253 -34.91 -2.63 19.60
CA SER A 253 -34.66 -1.66 18.54
C SER A 253 -33.35 -1.96 17.82
N ILE A 254 -33.37 -1.97 16.49
CA ILE A 254 -32.15 -2.02 15.68
C ILE A 254 -31.62 -0.60 15.53
N ARG A 255 -30.35 -0.38 15.90
CA ARG A 255 -29.66 0.90 15.71
C ARG A 255 -28.79 0.84 14.47
N TYR A 256 -28.79 1.91 13.68
CA TYR A 256 -27.92 2.10 12.54
C TYR A 256 -26.95 3.23 12.84
N LEU A 257 -25.65 2.96 12.66
CA LEU A 257 -24.58 3.93 12.80
C LEU A 257 -23.87 4.05 11.46
N ASP A 258 -23.70 5.28 10.98
CA ASP A 258 -22.99 5.59 9.75
C ASP A 258 -21.94 6.67 10.02
N VAL A 259 -20.72 6.42 9.55
CA VAL A 259 -19.64 7.40 9.64
C VAL A 259 -19.68 8.27 8.39
N CYS A 260 -20.27 9.45 8.54
CA CYS A 260 -20.33 10.44 7.48
C CYS A 260 -18.92 10.86 7.06
N SER A 261 -18.54 10.52 5.81
CA SER A 261 -17.25 10.90 5.22
C SER A 261 -16.01 10.31 5.91
N LEU A 262 -16.05 9.00 6.24
CA LEU A 262 -14.92 8.26 6.81
C LEU A 262 -13.58 8.49 6.08
N TYR A 263 -13.52 8.29 4.76
CA TYR A 263 -12.25 8.45 4.04
C TYR A 263 -11.73 9.89 4.02
N PRO A 264 -12.55 10.94 3.77
CA PRO A 264 -12.12 12.33 3.96
C PRO A 264 -11.59 12.61 5.37
N PHE A 265 -12.23 12.06 6.41
CA PHE A 265 -11.74 12.18 7.78
C PHE A 265 -10.35 11.57 7.94
N VAL A 266 -10.13 10.34 7.46
CA VAL A 266 -8.82 9.68 7.49
C VAL A 266 -7.79 10.47 6.66
N ASN A 267 -8.15 10.98 5.49
CA ASN A 267 -7.27 11.82 4.66
C ASN A 267 -6.80 13.08 5.40
N LYS A 268 -7.68 13.73 6.17
CA LYS A 268 -7.33 14.95 6.91
C LYS A 268 -6.53 14.66 8.17
N TYR A 269 -6.94 13.66 8.96
CA TYR A 269 -6.43 13.47 10.33
C TYR A 269 -5.52 12.25 10.50
N GLY A 270 -5.54 11.32 9.55
CA GLY A 270 -4.74 10.10 9.56
C GLY A 270 -3.27 10.33 9.27
N LYS A 271 -2.49 9.28 9.52
CA LYS A 271 -1.06 9.21 9.23
C LYS A 271 -0.84 8.80 7.78
N TYR A 272 0.10 9.44 7.10
CA TYR A 272 0.48 9.08 5.74
C TYR A 272 1.99 8.93 5.60
N PRO A 273 2.47 7.89 4.89
CA PRO A 273 3.88 7.74 4.58
C PRO A 273 4.35 8.83 3.62
N VAL A 274 5.57 9.33 3.84
CA VAL A 274 6.21 10.35 3.02
C VAL A 274 7.46 9.77 2.35
N GLY A 275 7.61 10.04 1.06
CA GLY A 275 8.82 9.69 0.32
C GLY A 275 9.08 8.19 0.23
N HIS A 276 10.35 7.81 0.23
CA HIS A 276 10.79 6.43 0.15
C HIS A 276 11.02 5.84 1.55
N PRO A 277 10.73 4.54 1.77
CA PRO A 277 10.96 3.90 3.05
C PRO A 277 12.43 3.58 3.28
N LYS A 278 12.80 3.47 4.55
CA LYS A 278 13.95 2.68 4.99
C LYS A 278 13.56 1.21 5.03
N ILE A 279 14.35 0.37 4.36
CA ILE A 279 14.09 -1.06 4.23
C ILE A 279 14.87 -1.82 5.31
N HIS A 280 14.16 -2.63 6.09
CA HIS A 280 14.74 -3.56 7.08
C HIS A 280 14.41 -4.99 6.69
N VAL A 281 15.40 -5.86 6.68
CA VAL A 281 15.25 -7.24 6.20
C VAL A 281 15.83 -8.22 7.20
N GLY A 282 15.09 -9.30 7.45
CA GLY A 282 15.55 -10.39 8.30
C GLY A 282 15.24 -10.17 9.77
N ASN A 283 15.12 -11.29 10.47
CA ASN A 283 14.56 -11.33 11.82
C ASN A 283 15.42 -10.54 12.81
N ASP A 284 16.74 -10.64 12.77
CA ASP A 284 17.63 -9.99 13.77
C ASP A 284 17.57 -8.46 13.70
N VAL A 285 17.56 -7.90 12.50
CA VAL A 285 17.41 -6.44 12.30
C VAL A 285 15.99 -6.01 12.66
N CYS A 286 14.98 -6.78 12.25
CA CYS A 286 13.59 -6.43 12.49
C CYS A 286 13.17 -6.59 13.97
N GLN A 287 13.77 -7.52 14.72
CA GLN A 287 13.49 -7.72 16.15
C GLN A 287 13.96 -6.56 17.02
N GLN A 288 14.94 -5.79 16.54
CA GLN A 288 15.37 -4.57 17.21
C GLN A 288 14.38 -3.42 17.03
N LEU A 289 13.45 -3.52 16.08
CA LEU A 289 12.41 -2.53 15.86
C LEU A 289 11.29 -2.70 16.89
N SER A 290 10.89 -1.60 17.51
CA SER A 290 9.68 -1.58 18.32
C SER A 290 8.46 -1.54 17.41
N LEU A 291 7.62 -2.57 17.48
CA LEU A 291 6.33 -2.60 16.77
C LEU A 291 5.38 -1.48 17.23
N ASP A 292 5.58 -0.95 18.44
CA ASP A 292 4.81 0.17 18.98
C ASP A 292 5.18 1.52 18.34
N ALA A 293 6.43 1.64 17.88
CA ALA A 293 6.98 2.89 17.36
C ALA A 293 7.13 2.91 15.83
N VAL A 294 7.29 1.74 15.21
CA VAL A 294 7.54 1.66 13.76
C VAL A 294 6.30 2.09 12.98
N GLU A 295 6.53 2.91 11.96
CA GLU A 295 5.48 3.41 11.08
C GLU A 295 5.76 2.93 9.66
N GLY A 296 4.76 2.32 9.02
CA GLY A 296 4.89 1.83 7.65
C GLY A 296 4.23 0.49 7.40
N ILE A 297 4.89 -0.36 6.62
CA ILE A 297 4.35 -1.65 6.15
C ILE A 297 5.25 -2.79 6.63
N ILE A 298 4.64 -3.82 7.20
CA ILE A 298 5.31 -4.94 7.84
C ILE A 298 4.87 -6.24 7.19
N LYS A 299 5.83 -7.02 6.71
CA LYS A 299 5.60 -8.41 6.27
C LYS A 299 6.00 -9.35 7.40
N CYS A 300 5.05 -10.11 7.92
CA CYS A 300 5.28 -10.95 9.09
C CYS A 300 4.41 -12.21 9.09
N THR A 301 4.87 -13.22 9.84
CA THR A 301 4.09 -14.39 10.20
C THR A 301 3.42 -14.15 11.54
N VAL A 302 2.10 -14.34 11.58
CA VAL A 302 1.26 -14.11 12.76
C VAL A 302 0.55 -15.39 13.19
N LEU A 303 0.35 -15.53 14.50
CA LEU A 303 -0.52 -16.52 15.11
C LEU A 303 -1.75 -15.80 15.69
N PRO A 304 -2.95 -16.04 15.12
CA PRO A 304 -4.18 -15.47 15.68
C PRO A 304 -4.54 -16.05 17.05
N PRO A 305 -5.38 -15.37 17.84
CA PRO A 305 -6.04 -15.99 18.99
C PRO A 305 -7.00 -17.12 18.54
N THR A 306 -7.35 -18.02 19.46
CA THR A 306 -8.25 -19.15 19.16
C THR A 306 -9.72 -18.75 19.12
N SER A 307 -10.08 -17.65 19.76
CA SER A 307 -11.46 -17.15 19.84
C SER A 307 -11.47 -15.63 19.73
N LEU A 308 -12.00 -15.12 18.62
CA LEU A 308 -12.21 -13.69 18.40
C LEU A 308 -13.41 -13.51 17.48
N TYR A 309 -14.40 -12.74 17.94
CA TYR A 309 -15.67 -12.57 17.23
C TYR A 309 -15.50 -11.84 15.88
N HIS A 310 -14.58 -10.87 15.84
CA HIS A 310 -14.22 -10.15 14.63
C HIS A 310 -12.71 -10.27 14.41
N PRO A 311 -12.25 -11.25 13.62
CA PRO A 311 -10.83 -11.35 13.28
C PRO A 311 -10.38 -10.04 12.64
N VAL A 312 -9.15 -9.63 12.95
CA VAL A 312 -8.61 -8.30 12.59
C VAL A 312 -7.88 -8.36 11.27
N LEU A 313 -6.90 -9.25 11.15
CA LEU A 313 -6.00 -9.27 10.01
C LEU A 313 -6.66 -9.92 8.78
N PRO A 314 -6.67 -9.22 7.63
CA PRO A 314 -7.17 -9.76 6.38
C PRO A 314 -6.18 -10.73 5.72
N CYS A 315 -6.70 -11.68 4.96
CA CYS A 315 -5.92 -12.50 4.03
C CYS A 315 -6.71 -12.72 2.73
N ARG A 316 -6.01 -12.89 1.60
CA ARG A 316 -6.63 -13.28 0.34
C ARG A 316 -6.54 -14.80 0.16
N MET A 317 -7.68 -15.46 0.07
CA MET A 317 -7.80 -16.90 -0.17
C MET A 317 -8.93 -17.13 -1.17
N HIS A 318 -8.74 -18.07 -2.11
CA HIS A 318 -9.76 -18.40 -3.13
C HIS A 318 -10.27 -17.19 -3.94
N GLY A 319 -9.39 -16.22 -4.21
CA GLY A 319 -9.76 -14.97 -4.90
C GLY A 319 -10.65 -14.01 -4.09
N LYS A 320 -10.85 -14.27 -2.78
CA LYS A 320 -11.70 -13.47 -1.88
C LYS A 320 -10.88 -12.88 -0.74
N LEU A 321 -11.36 -11.75 -0.21
CA LEU A 321 -10.88 -11.19 1.05
C LEU A 321 -11.54 -11.93 2.21
N MET A 322 -10.73 -12.50 3.11
CA MET A 322 -11.19 -13.27 4.26
C MET A 322 -10.53 -12.74 5.54
N PHE A 323 -11.20 -12.95 6.67
CA PHE A 323 -10.72 -12.61 8.01
C PHE A 323 -10.77 -13.90 8.83
N ILE A 324 -9.61 -14.51 9.08
CA ILE A 324 -9.50 -15.87 9.62
C ILE A 324 -8.72 -15.91 10.93
N LEU A 325 -8.97 -16.96 11.74
CA LEU A 325 -8.17 -17.29 12.93
C LEU A 325 -7.32 -18.56 12.77
N CYS A 326 -7.48 -19.25 11.64
CA CYS A 326 -6.71 -20.43 11.28
C CYS A 326 -6.55 -20.50 9.77
N ARG A 327 -5.29 -20.52 9.31
CA ARG A 327 -4.93 -20.68 7.89
C ARG A 327 -5.58 -21.91 7.27
N VAL A 328 -5.37 -23.10 7.84
CA VAL A 328 -5.92 -24.35 7.28
C VAL A 328 -7.45 -24.33 7.23
N CYS A 329 -8.14 -23.77 8.22
CA CYS A 329 -9.60 -23.62 8.15
C CYS A 329 -10.02 -22.69 6.99
N GLY A 330 -9.32 -21.58 6.79
CA GLY A 330 -9.58 -20.67 5.67
C GLY A 330 -9.32 -21.33 4.31
N GLU A 331 -8.20 -22.05 4.20
CA GLU A 331 -7.81 -22.78 2.97
C GLU A 331 -8.81 -23.90 2.63
N THR A 332 -9.28 -24.64 3.63
CA THR A 332 -10.23 -25.75 3.45
C THR A 332 -11.70 -25.33 3.51
N MET A 333 -11.98 -24.05 3.73
CA MET A 333 -13.33 -23.51 3.97
C MET A 333 -14.08 -24.23 5.10
N PHE A 334 -13.34 -24.69 6.11
CA PHE A 334 -13.88 -25.40 7.26
C PHE A 334 -14.67 -24.46 8.18
N ASN A 335 -15.89 -24.85 8.52
CA ASN A 335 -16.86 -24.05 9.29
C ASN A 335 -17.20 -24.63 10.67
N GLY A 336 -16.49 -25.66 11.12
CA GLY A 336 -16.67 -26.30 12.43
C GLY A 336 -15.73 -25.77 13.52
N ILE A 337 -15.65 -26.52 14.63
CA ILE A 337 -14.72 -26.24 15.72
C ILE A 337 -13.30 -26.61 15.27
N CYS A 338 -12.40 -25.62 15.29
CA CYS A 338 -11.01 -25.80 14.88
C CYS A 338 -10.20 -26.55 15.94
N ASN A 339 -9.52 -27.63 15.53
CA ASN A 339 -8.59 -28.40 16.36
C ASN A 339 -7.14 -28.37 15.81
N HIS A 340 -6.86 -27.46 14.88
CA HIS A 340 -5.56 -27.34 14.26
C HIS A 340 -4.51 -26.81 15.24
N THR A 341 -3.28 -27.26 15.06
CA THR A 341 -2.09 -26.81 15.79
C THR A 341 -1.75 -25.35 15.48
N ASP A 342 -0.92 -24.71 16.32
CA ASP A 342 -0.47 -23.34 16.06
C ASP A 342 0.29 -23.19 14.74
N ASP A 343 1.00 -24.23 14.29
CA ASP A 343 1.73 -24.26 13.02
C ASP A 343 0.78 -24.30 11.80
N GLU A 344 -0.34 -25.01 11.94
CA GLU A 344 -1.41 -25.03 10.94
C GLU A 344 -2.24 -23.74 10.96
N ARG A 345 -2.34 -23.07 12.11
CA ARG A 345 -3.13 -21.85 12.28
C ARG A 345 -2.43 -20.59 11.80
N LYS A 346 -1.12 -20.48 12.00
CA LYS A 346 -0.34 -19.28 11.64
C LYS A 346 -0.38 -19.01 10.13
N PHE A 347 -0.25 -17.75 9.76
CA PHE A 347 -0.11 -17.35 8.36
C PHE A 347 0.80 -16.14 8.21
N THR A 348 1.34 -15.98 7.00
CA THR A 348 2.17 -14.84 6.63
C THR A 348 1.33 -13.84 5.83
N GLY A 349 1.49 -12.56 6.13
CA GLY A 349 0.89 -11.49 5.34
C GLY A 349 1.68 -10.19 5.45
N THR A 350 1.17 -9.17 4.77
CA THR A 350 1.75 -7.82 4.73
C THR A 350 0.69 -6.84 5.23
N TYR A 351 1.02 -6.06 6.26
CA TYR A 351 0.06 -5.22 6.98
C TYR A 351 0.62 -3.83 7.21
N VAL A 352 -0.27 -2.83 7.31
CA VAL A 352 0.12 -1.52 7.83
C VAL A 352 0.38 -1.65 9.33
N ALA A 353 1.38 -0.93 9.84
CA ALA A 353 1.79 -1.01 11.24
C ALA A 353 0.63 -0.76 12.23
N ASP A 354 -0.26 0.20 11.93
CA ASP A 354 -1.46 0.47 12.74
C ASP A 354 -2.41 -0.75 12.80
N GLU A 355 -2.64 -1.44 11.68
CA GLU A 355 -3.52 -2.62 11.62
C GLU A 355 -2.90 -3.81 12.37
N LEU A 356 -1.59 -3.99 12.26
CA LEU A 356 -0.88 -5.02 13.02
C LEU A 356 -0.92 -4.73 14.52
N ARG A 357 -0.73 -3.48 14.94
CA ARG A 357 -0.85 -3.08 16.36
C ARG A 357 -2.23 -3.36 16.92
N GLU A 358 -3.29 -3.06 16.17
CA GLU A 358 -4.65 -3.43 16.59
C GLU A 358 -4.82 -4.95 16.69
N ALA A 359 -4.26 -5.73 15.76
CA ALA A 359 -4.32 -7.19 15.88
C ALA A 359 -3.62 -7.70 17.15
N LEU A 360 -2.47 -7.12 17.51
CA LEU A 360 -1.77 -7.46 18.75
C LEU A 360 -2.59 -7.12 19.99
N SER A 361 -3.29 -5.98 20.00
CA SER A 361 -4.21 -5.60 21.09
C SER A 361 -5.35 -6.62 21.26
N GLN A 362 -5.77 -7.26 20.16
CA GLN A 362 -6.78 -8.31 20.12
C GLN A 362 -6.22 -9.74 20.32
N GLY A 363 -4.95 -9.87 20.75
CA GLY A 363 -4.36 -11.15 21.15
C GLY A 363 -3.69 -11.96 20.04
N TYR A 364 -3.44 -11.36 18.88
CA TYR A 364 -2.54 -11.96 17.88
C TYR A 364 -1.09 -11.94 18.42
N LYS A 365 -0.25 -12.85 17.91
CA LYS A 365 1.20 -12.88 18.18
C LYS A 365 1.96 -12.77 16.88
N VAL A 366 2.98 -11.91 16.82
CA VAL A 366 3.98 -11.98 15.74
C VAL A 366 4.96 -13.10 16.07
N LEU A 367 5.09 -14.07 15.17
CA LEU A 367 6.05 -15.17 15.29
C LEU A 367 7.38 -14.86 14.59
N GLU A 368 7.32 -14.13 13.47
CA GLU A 368 8.50 -13.76 12.69
C GLU A 368 8.22 -12.47 11.91
N ILE A 369 9.16 -11.52 11.94
CA ILE A 369 9.14 -10.34 11.06
C ILE A 369 10.12 -10.60 9.91
N LEU A 370 9.61 -10.56 8.67
CA LEU A 370 10.35 -10.93 7.48
C LEU A 370 11.01 -9.70 6.83
N GLU A 371 10.25 -8.61 6.74
CA GLU A 371 10.67 -7.35 6.14
C GLU A 371 9.79 -6.19 6.65
N VAL A 372 10.41 -5.03 6.84
CA VAL A 372 9.71 -3.79 7.24
C VAL A 372 10.11 -2.66 6.28
N TRP A 373 9.10 -1.94 5.78
CA TRP A 373 9.27 -0.67 5.10
C TRP A 373 8.88 0.43 6.09
N GLU A 374 9.87 1.04 6.71
CA GLU A 374 9.70 2.12 7.69
C GLU A 374 9.65 3.46 6.95
N TYR A 375 8.62 4.26 7.22
CA TYR A 375 8.39 5.54 6.57
C TYR A 375 8.44 6.69 7.58
N GLU A 376 8.89 7.85 7.11
CA GLU A 376 8.53 9.11 7.76
C GLU A 376 7.02 9.34 7.59
N ILE A 377 6.38 9.87 8.63
CA ILE A 377 4.93 10.09 8.65
C ILE A 377 4.60 11.57 8.64
N ALA A 378 3.69 11.95 7.75
CA ALA A 378 2.96 13.20 7.81
C ALA A 378 1.58 12.96 8.43
N GLN A 379 1.24 13.78 9.42
CA GLN A 379 -0.08 13.79 10.05
C GLN A 379 -0.48 15.24 10.34
N TYR A 380 -1.78 15.54 10.29
CA TYR A 380 -2.30 16.83 10.72
C TYR A 380 -2.25 16.96 12.24
N ASN A 381 -1.69 18.05 12.73
CA ASN A 381 -1.65 18.37 14.14
C ASN A 381 -2.85 19.25 14.50
N LYS A 382 -3.80 18.71 15.26
CA LYS A 382 -5.01 19.42 15.71
C LYS A 382 -4.70 20.62 16.60
N SER A 383 -3.65 20.54 17.44
CA SER A 383 -3.30 21.61 18.39
C SER A 383 -2.71 22.82 17.68
N SER A 384 -1.79 22.61 16.73
CA SER A 384 -1.19 23.70 15.94
C SER A 384 -1.98 24.05 14.68
N LYS A 385 -3.04 23.29 14.37
CA LYS A 385 -3.86 23.38 13.15
C LYS A 385 -3.04 23.39 11.86
N SER A 386 -2.00 22.56 11.79
CA SER A 386 -1.02 22.55 10.69
C SER A 386 -0.58 21.13 10.29
N GLY A 387 0.03 21.01 9.12
CA GLY A 387 0.51 19.73 8.60
C GLY A 387 -0.56 18.95 7.83
N GLY A 388 -0.30 17.64 7.63
CA GLY A 388 -1.15 16.74 6.85
C GLY A 388 -1.01 16.90 5.33
N LEU A 389 -0.98 15.78 4.60
CA LEU A 389 -0.81 15.80 3.14
C LEU A 389 -2.07 16.21 2.39
N PHE A 390 -3.25 15.89 2.93
CA PHE A 390 -4.53 16.12 2.26
C PHE A 390 -5.39 17.19 2.93
N THR A 391 -4.95 17.81 4.02
CA THR A 391 -5.74 18.72 4.85
C THR A 391 -6.37 19.85 4.02
N LYS A 392 -5.55 20.65 3.31
CA LYS A 392 -6.06 21.76 2.49
C LYS A 392 -6.99 21.32 1.36
N TYR A 393 -6.75 20.13 0.80
CA TYR A 393 -7.60 19.55 -0.23
C TYR A 393 -8.96 19.15 0.35
N VAL A 394 -8.97 18.47 1.49
CA VAL A 394 -10.21 18.07 2.18
C VAL A 394 -11.00 19.30 2.65
N ASP A 395 -10.32 20.30 3.23
CA ASP A 395 -10.95 21.55 3.69
C ASP A 395 -11.70 22.26 2.56
N ASN A 396 -11.09 22.33 1.38
CA ASN A 396 -11.72 22.92 0.20
C ASN A 396 -13.02 22.20 -0.17
N PHE A 397 -13.00 20.88 -0.27
CA PHE A 397 -14.21 20.12 -0.64
C PHE A 397 -15.26 20.06 0.48
N LEU A 398 -14.86 20.07 1.76
CA LEU A 398 -15.79 20.18 2.88
C LEU A 398 -16.48 21.55 2.87
N LYS A 399 -15.72 22.63 2.64
CA LYS A 399 -16.28 23.98 2.47
C LYS A 399 -17.31 24.00 1.33
N LEU A 400 -16.94 23.52 0.14
CA LEU A 400 -17.85 23.48 -1.02
C LEU A 400 -19.11 22.65 -0.74
N LYS A 401 -18.97 21.54 -0.01
CA LYS A 401 -20.10 20.70 0.42
C LYS A 401 -21.05 21.48 1.32
N GLN A 402 -20.54 22.23 2.30
CA GLN A 402 -21.39 23.02 3.21
C GLN A 402 -22.06 24.19 2.50
N GLU A 403 -21.32 24.96 1.70
CA GLU A 403 -21.85 26.08 0.92
C GLU A 403 -22.94 25.64 -0.08
N SER A 404 -22.87 24.40 -0.56
CA SER A 404 -23.87 23.83 -1.46
C SER A 404 -25.08 23.22 -0.75
N SER A 405 -24.94 22.86 0.53
CA SER A 405 -26.04 22.27 1.33
C SER A 405 -27.03 23.32 1.85
N GLY A 406 -26.63 24.59 1.82
CA GLY A 406 -27.41 25.70 2.37
C GLY A 406 -27.45 25.69 3.89
N TRP A 407 -28.21 26.62 4.46
CA TRP A 407 -28.38 26.73 5.90
C TRP A 407 -29.37 25.70 6.43
N PRO A 408 -29.11 25.10 7.61
CA PRO A 408 -30.13 24.34 8.33
C PRO A 408 -31.41 25.16 8.54
N SER A 409 -32.55 24.47 8.65
CA SER A 409 -33.87 25.11 8.79
C SER A 409 -34.02 26.02 10.01
N TRP A 410 -33.18 25.82 11.04
CA TRP A 410 -33.18 26.63 12.27
C TRP A 410 -32.29 27.88 12.18
N CYS A 411 -31.47 28.03 11.13
CA CYS A 411 -30.64 29.22 10.94
C CYS A 411 -31.44 30.33 10.25
N THR A 412 -32.44 30.89 10.94
CA THR A 412 -33.35 31.91 10.40
C THR A 412 -32.82 33.34 10.50
N ASP A 413 -31.79 33.55 11.30
CA ASP A 413 -31.13 34.84 11.52
C ASP A 413 -29.60 34.67 11.55
N ASP A 414 -28.88 35.79 11.66
CA ASP A 414 -27.41 35.78 11.62
C ASP A 414 -26.81 35.13 12.88
N GLN A 415 -27.46 35.23 14.04
CA GLN A 415 -27.03 34.51 15.25
C GLN A 415 -27.09 32.99 15.07
N GLY A 416 -28.14 32.48 14.45
CA GLY A 416 -28.28 31.07 14.13
C GLY A 416 -27.23 30.59 13.13
N LYS A 417 -26.88 31.42 12.14
CA LYS A 417 -25.78 31.13 11.20
C LYS A 417 -24.43 31.09 11.90
N ASP A 418 -24.11 32.08 12.73
CA ASP A 418 -22.85 32.13 13.49
C ASP A 418 -22.70 30.95 14.45
N ARG A 419 -23.81 30.60 15.12
CA ARG A 419 -23.88 29.40 15.95
C ARG A 419 -23.63 28.13 15.14
N TYR A 420 -24.23 27.99 13.96
CA TYR A 420 -24.00 26.84 13.10
C TYR A 420 -22.53 26.72 12.69
N VAL A 421 -21.90 27.84 12.28
CA VAL A 421 -20.49 27.86 11.90
C VAL A 421 -19.61 27.44 13.07
N THR A 422 -19.88 27.96 14.27
CA THR A 422 -19.13 27.60 15.48
C THR A 422 -19.27 26.12 15.81
N GLU A 423 -20.50 25.60 15.88
CA GLU A 423 -20.76 24.18 16.16
C GLU A 423 -20.16 23.27 15.07
N TYR A 424 -20.18 23.71 13.81
CA TYR A 424 -19.60 22.96 12.71
C TYR A 424 -18.08 22.84 12.86
N LEU A 425 -17.38 23.94 13.13
CA LEU A 425 -15.94 23.95 13.34
C LEU A 425 -15.54 23.14 14.58
N GLU A 426 -16.33 23.19 15.66
CA GLU A 426 -16.13 22.35 16.84
C GLU A 426 -16.28 20.87 16.51
N ARG A 427 -17.33 20.47 15.78
CA ARG A 427 -17.57 19.08 15.38
C ARG A 427 -16.51 18.59 14.40
N GLU A 428 -16.06 19.44 13.50
CA GLU A 428 -14.97 19.13 12.57
C GLU A 428 -13.67 18.82 13.32
N ASP A 429 -13.37 19.55 14.42
CA ASP A 429 -12.22 19.31 15.29
C ASP A 429 -12.43 18.10 16.24
N CYS A 430 -13.68 17.78 16.62
CA CYS A 430 -14.05 16.86 17.71
C CYS A 430 -14.35 15.41 17.34
N ILE A 431 -14.22 14.97 16.08
CA ILE A 431 -14.26 13.53 15.78
C ILE A 431 -12.97 12.91 16.35
N ARG A 432 -13.12 12.26 17.51
CA ARG A 432 -12.08 11.59 18.31
C ARG A 432 -11.78 10.20 17.78
#